data_AF-A0A8K1D816-F1
#
_entry.id   AF-A0A8K1D816-F1
#
_cell.length_a   1.000
_cell.length_b   1.000
_cell.length_c   1.000
_cell.angle_alpha   90.00
_cell.angle_beta   90.00
_cell.angle_gamma   90.00
#
_symmetry.space_group_name_H-M   'P 1'
#
loop_
_entity.id
_entity.type
_entity.pdbx_description
1 polymer ?
#
loop_
_entity_poly.entity_id
_entity_poly.type
_entity_poly.pdbx_seq_one_letter_code
_entity_poly.pdbx_strand_id
1 'polypeptide(L)'
;VYRREVEENGIVLDPLKATHAVKGVTGHEVCHYFWNVDVRNDWETTIENFHVVENLADNAIIIYQMHKRVWPASQRDVLYLSAIRKIPAFSENDPETWIVCNFSVEHDGAPMNNRCVRAKINIAMICQTLVSPPEGNKEISRNNILCKITYVAN
;
A
#
# COMPACT_ATOMS: atom_id res chain seq x y z
N VAL A 1 12.19 -5.29 9.16
CA VAL A 1 12.29 -4.94 7.72
C VAL A 1 13.34 -5.84 7.11
N TYR A 2 13.04 -6.48 5.99
CA TYR A 2 13.88 -7.44 5.29
C TYR A 2 14.01 -6.97 3.84
N ARG A 3 15.21 -7.14 3.26
CA ARG A 3 15.48 -6.87 1.84
C ARG A 3 16.29 -8.02 1.26
N ARG A 4 16.15 -8.28 -0.03
CA ARG A 4 17.05 -9.18 -0.77
C ARG A 4 17.75 -8.37 -1.85
N GLU A 5 19.07 -8.50 -1.95
CA GLU A 5 19.84 -7.79 -2.97
C GLU A 5 19.62 -8.48 -4.32
N VAL A 6 19.07 -7.74 -5.29
CA VAL A 6 18.78 -8.21 -6.65
C VAL A 6 19.12 -7.08 -7.62
N GLU A 7 19.89 -7.41 -8.65
CA GLU A 7 20.25 -6.47 -9.71
C GLU A 7 20.00 -7.12 -11.07
N GLU A 8 19.31 -6.42 -11.96
CA GLU A 8 19.09 -6.83 -13.34
C GLU A 8 19.53 -5.71 -14.28
N ASN A 9 20.44 -6.01 -15.21
CA ASN A 9 20.98 -5.04 -16.18
C ASN A 9 21.53 -3.74 -15.56
N GLY A 10 22.17 -3.81 -14.38
CA GLY A 10 22.66 -2.61 -13.69
C GLY A 10 21.61 -1.86 -12.88
N ILE A 11 20.37 -2.37 -12.82
CA ILE A 11 19.24 -1.75 -12.11
C ILE A 11 18.96 -2.58 -10.85
N VAL A 12 18.99 -1.89 -9.70
CA VAL A 12 18.65 -2.48 -8.39
C VAL A 12 17.14 -2.71 -8.31
N LEU A 13 16.74 -3.96 -8.03
CA LEU A 13 15.36 -4.44 -7.93
C LEU A 13 15.07 -5.08 -6.57
N ASP A 14 15.80 -4.67 -5.54
CA ASP A 14 15.78 -5.28 -4.21
C ASP A 14 14.36 -5.47 -3.66
N PRO A 15 13.85 -6.72 -3.59
CA PRO A 15 12.54 -6.98 -3.02
C PRO A 15 12.54 -6.61 -1.54
N LEU A 16 11.62 -5.73 -1.14
CA LEU A 16 11.46 -5.31 0.24
C LEU A 16 10.25 -6.01 0.85
N LYS A 17 10.45 -6.61 2.03
CA LYS A 17 9.37 -7.14 2.86
C LYS A 17 9.48 -6.61 4.29
N ALA A 18 8.40 -6.11 4.85
CA ALA A 18 8.33 -5.72 6.27
C ALA A 18 7.14 -6.39 6.94
N THR A 19 7.28 -6.68 8.22
CA THR A 19 6.20 -7.14 9.09
C THR A 19 6.09 -6.22 10.28
N HIS A 20 4.86 -5.96 10.73
CA HIS A 20 4.61 -5.15 11.92
C HIS A 20 3.33 -5.61 12.64
N ALA A 21 3.18 -5.25 13.90
CA ALA A 21 2.00 -5.59 14.71
C ALA A 21 1.55 -4.33 15.46
N VAL A 22 0.41 -3.76 15.06
CA VAL A 22 -0.10 -2.48 15.53
C VAL A 22 -1.31 -2.70 16.42
N LYS A 23 -1.21 -2.29 17.69
CA LYS A 23 -2.31 -2.39 18.66
C LYS A 23 -3.37 -1.33 18.40
N GLY A 24 -4.63 -1.67 18.66
CA GLY A 24 -5.72 -0.69 18.69
C GLY A 24 -6.34 -0.33 17.35
N VAL A 25 -5.88 -0.94 16.25
CA VAL A 25 -6.42 -0.72 14.90
C VAL A 25 -6.69 -2.05 14.22
N THR A 26 -7.66 -2.04 13.31
CA THR A 26 -8.02 -3.18 12.45
C THR A 26 -7.28 -3.11 11.12
N GLY A 27 -7.19 -4.24 10.41
CA GLY A 27 -6.65 -4.28 9.06
C GLY A 27 -7.47 -3.48 8.05
N HIS A 28 -8.79 -3.39 8.26
CA HIS A 28 -9.66 -2.54 7.44
C HIS A 28 -9.29 -1.06 7.60
N GLU A 29 -9.15 -0.56 8.83
CA GLU A 29 -8.74 0.82 9.09
C GLU A 29 -7.38 1.12 8.46
N VAL A 30 -6.37 0.25 8.69
CA VAL A 30 -5.03 0.44 8.12
C VAL A 30 -5.06 0.50 6.59
N CYS A 31 -5.76 -0.44 5.94
CA CYS A 31 -5.88 -0.45 4.49
C CYS A 31 -6.65 0.77 3.97
N HIS A 32 -7.70 1.21 4.67
CA HIS A 32 -8.47 2.40 4.30
C HIS A 32 -7.59 3.65 4.32
N TYR A 33 -6.85 3.91 5.40
CA TYR A 33 -5.95 5.08 5.49
C TYR A 33 -4.79 5.03 4.49
N PHE A 34 -4.31 3.83 4.14
CA PHE A 34 -3.25 3.67 3.14
C PHE A 34 -3.76 3.91 1.71
N TRP A 35 -4.97 3.46 1.39
CA TRP A 35 -5.59 3.61 0.07
C TRP A 35 -6.16 5.01 -0.16
N ASN A 36 -6.77 5.62 0.87
CA ASN A 36 -7.48 6.89 0.76
C ASN A 36 -6.52 8.04 0.42
N VAL A 37 -6.77 8.68 -0.73
CA VAL A 37 -5.96 9.79 -1.25
C VAL A 37 -6.16 11.10 -0.49
N ASP A 38 -7.30 11.30 0.18
CA ASP A 38 -7.63 12.56 0.88
C ASP A 38 -6.73 12.79 2.10
N VAL A 39 -6.23 11.71 2.71
CA VAL A 39 -5.33 11.71 3.87
C VAL A 39 -3.88 11.43 3.47
N ARG A 40 -3.57 11.30 2.17
CA ARG A 40 -2.23 10.90 1.70
C ARG A 40 -1.14 11.86 2.20
N ASN A 41 -1.42 13.17 2.15
CA ASN A 41 -0.45 14.20 2.55
C ASN A 41 -0.19 14.26 4.06
N ASP A 42 -1.03 13.62 4.88
CA ASP A 42 -0.85 13.61 6.34
C ASP A 42 0.30 12.69 6.77
N TRP A 43 0.65 11.69 5.94
CA TRP A 43 1.63 10.66 6.29
C TRP A 43 2.69 10.40 5.22
N GLU A 44 2.43 10.67 3.94
CA GLU A 44 3.39 10.44 2.87
C GLU A 44 4.39 11.59 2.77
N THR A 45 5.69 11.26 2.75
CA THR A 45 6.77 12.26 2.83
C THR A 45 7.68 12.26 1.60
N THR A 46 7.52 11.29 0.71
CA THR A 46 8.39 11.09 -0.46
C THR A 46 7.82 11.64 -1.75
N ILE A 47 6.53 12.01 -1.79
CA ILE A 47 5.88 12.56 -2.98
C ILE A 47 6.12 14.06 -3.10
N GLU A 48 6.27 14.54 -4.33
CA GLU A 48 6.29 15.97 -4.67
C GLU A 48 4.89 16.42 -5.13
N ASN A 49 4.23 15.61 -5.96
CA ASN A 49 2.82 15.79 -6.29
C ASN A 49 2.18 14.46 -6.68
N PHE A 50 0.84 14.43 -6.69
CA PHE A 50 0.06 13.32 -7.22
C PHE A 50 -1.33 13.81 -7.67
N HIS A 51 -1.99 13.02 -8.52
CA HIS A 51 -3.41 13.19 -8.82
C HIS A 51 -4.03 11.84 -9.20
N VAL A 52 -5.34 11.74 -9.00
CA VAL A 52 -6.15 10.63 -9.51
C VAL A 52 -6.35 10.85 -11.02
N VAL A 53 -5.96 9.87 -11.82
CA VAL A 53 -6.10 9.86 -13.28
C VAL A 53 -7.47 9.32 -13.68
N GLU A 54 -7.93 8.27 -13.03
CA GLU A 54 -9.20 7.61 -13.31
C GLU A 54 -9.78 6.95 -12.06
N ASN A 55 -11.11 7.01 -11.89
CA ASN A 55 -11.83 6.20 -10.91
C ASN A 55 -12.47 5.01 -11.63
N LEU A 56 -11.96 3.80 -11.38
CA LEU A 56 -12.45 2.57 -12.02
C LEU A 56 -13.66 1.99 -11.27
N ALA A 57 -13.65 2.10 -9.94
CA ALA A 57 -14.70 1.70 -9.03
C ALA A 57 -14.52 2.40 -7.67
N ASP A 58 -15.49 2.27 -6.77
CA ASP A 58 -15.42 2.82 -5.40
C ASP A 58 -14.21 2.34 -4.59
N ASN A 59 -13.57 1.25 -5.01
CA ASN A 59 -12.41 0.65 -4.34
C ASN A 59 -11.18 0.50 -5.27
N ALA A 60 -11.18 1.15 -6.43
CA ALA A 60 -10.10 1.05 -7.40
C ALA A 60 -9.92 2.35 -8.19
N ILE A 61 -8.72 2.92 -8.13
CA ILE A 61 -8.35 4.18 -8.79
C ILE A 61 -6.99 4.05 -9.47
N ILE A 62 -6.77 4.81 -10.54
CA ILE A 62 -5.45 4.98 -11.17
C ILE A 62 -4.86 6.30 -10.69
N ILE A 63 -3.62 6.26 -10.19
CA ILE A 63 -2.90 7.41 -9.66
C ILE A 63 -1.64 7.64 -10.48
N TYR A 64 -1.38 8.89 -10.81
CA TYR A 64 -0.07 9.38 -11.22
C TYR A 64 0.56 10.16 -10.07
N GLN A 65 1.83 9.90 -9.78
CA GLN A 65 2.58 10.68 -8.79
C GLN A 65 4.05 10.88 -9.19
N MET A 66 4.62 11.98 -8.75
CA MET A 66 6.06 12.25 -8.83
C MET A 66 6.68 12.16 -7.44
N HIS A 67 7.82 11.49 -7.34
CA HIS A 67 8.61 11.41 -6.12
C HIS A 67 9.63 12.55 -6.05
N LYS A 68 9.93 13.00 -4.83
CA LYS A 68 11.07 13.90 -4.57
C LYS A 68 12.35 13.29 -5.15
N ARG A 69 13.16 14.13 -5.77
CA ARG A 69 14.41 13.68 -6.42
C ARG A 69 15.42 13.18 -5.38
N VAL A 70 15.94 11.98 -5.60
CA VAL A 70 17.13 11.46 -4.91
C VAL A 70 18.36 11.67 -5.78
N TRP A 71 19.18 12.65 -5.42
CA TRP A 71 20.43 12.95 -6.12
C TRP A 71 21.42 11.76 -6.00
N PRO A 72 22.21 11.42 -7.04
CA PRO A 72 22.41 12.14 -8.31
C PRO A 72 21.42 11.81 -9.42
N ALA A 73 20.59 10.79 -9.22
CA ALA A 73 19.77 10.25 -10.29
C ALA A 73 18.60 11.18 -10.71
N SER A 74 18.04 10.91 -11.89
CA SER A 74 16.87 11.63 -12.41
C SER A 74 15.66 11.47 -11.49
N GLN A 75 14.71 12.41 -11.56
CA GLN A 75 13.47 12.27 -10.81
C GLN A 75 12.65 11.08 -11.31
N ARG A 76 11.84 10.47 -10.44
CA ARG A 76 10.97 9.34 -10.81
C ARG A 76 9.52 9.76 -10.72
N ASP A 77 8.76 9.36 -11.72
CA ASP A 77 7.31 9.32 -11.66
C ASP A 77 6.83 7.87 -11.69
N VAL A 78 5.60 7.65 -11.23
CA VAL A 78 4.95 6.34 -11.29
C VAL A 78 3.47 6.52 -11.60
N LEU A 79 2.97 5.61 -12.42
CA LEU A 79 1.56 5.46 -12.76
C LEU A 79 1.14 4.07 -12.31
N TYR A 80 0.11 3.98 -11.48
CA TYR A 80 -0.31 2.71 -10.89
C TYR A 80 -1.80 2.67 -10.61
N LEU A 81 -2.36 1.46 -10.68
CA LEU A 81 -3.68 1.14 -10.16
C LEU A 81 -3.53 0.84 -8.67
N SER A 82 -4.33 1.53 -7.85
CA SER A 82 -4.46 1.31 -6.41
C SER A 82 -5.84 0.73 -6.10
N ALA A 83 -5.88 -0.51 -5.61
CA ALA A 83 -7.13 -1.19 -5.27
C ALA A 83 -7.12 -1.73 -3.84
N ILE A 84 -8.22 -1.47 -3.12
CA ILE A 84 -8.49 -2.01 -1.79
C ILE A 84 -9.49 -3.17 -1.88
N ARG A 85 -9.16 -4.29 -1.22
CA ARG A 85 -9.96 -5.52 -1.23
C ARG A 85 -10.00 -6.17 0.14
N LYS A 86 -11.16 -6.74 0.46
CA LYS A 86 -11.32 -7.73 1.52
C LYS A 86 -11.22 -9.13 0.90
N ILE A 87 -10.38 -9.96 1.46
CA ILE A 87 -10.24 -11.38 1.15
C ILE A 87 -10.92 -12.16 2.28
N PRO A 88 -12.00 -12.90 1.99
CA PRO A 88 -12.66 -13.74 2.97
C PRO A 88 -11.70 -14.75 3.60
N ALA A 89 -11.96 -15.12 4.84
CA ALA A 89 -11.26 -16.23 5.48
C ALA A 89 -11.52 -17.54 4.71
N PHE A 90 -10.51 -18.40 4.61
CA PHE A 90 -10.65 -19.72 3.98
C PHE A 90 -11.38 -20.72 4.87
N SER A 91 -11.33 -20.53 6.18
CA SER A 91 -12.05 -21.31 7.18
C SER A 91 -12.52 -20.40 8.33
N GLU A 92 -13.43 -20.89 9.18
CA GLU A 92 -13.90 -20.15 10.36
C GLU A 92 -12.77 -19.81 11.36
N ASN A 93 -11.65 -20.53 11.30
CA ASN A 93 -10.51 -20.33 12.18
C ASN A 93 -9.48 -19.31 11.63
N ASP A 94 -9.61 -18.93 10.36
CA ASP A 94 -8.68 -17.99 9.72
C ASP A 94 -9.19 -16.55 9.85
N PRO A 95 -8.31 -15.57 10.10
CA PRO A 95 -8.72 -14.18 10.06
C PRO A 95 -9.00 -13.77 8.61
N GLU A 96 -10.04 -12.96 8.40
CA GLU A 96 -10.18 -12.21 7.15
C GLU A 96 -8.94 -11.34 6.90
N THR A 97 -8.64 -11.10 5.63
CA THR A 97 -7.49 -10.30 5.23
C THR A 97 -7.95 -9.08 4.47
N TRP A 98 -7.43 -7.91 4.82
CA TRP A 98 -7.55 -6.69 4.03
C TRP A 98 -6.25 -6.46 3.28
N ILE A 99 -6.37 -6.05 2.01
CA ILE A 99 -5.22 -5.80 1.15
C ILE A 99 -5.43 -4.52 0.34
N VAL A 100 -4.38 -3.72 0.23
CA VAL A 100 -4.25 -2.69 -0.79
C VAL A 100 -3.11 -3.08 -1.71
N CYS A 101 -3.37 -3.17 -3.01
CA CYS A 101 -2.35 -3.41 -4.03
C CYS A 101 -2.18 -2.16 -4.89
N ASN A 102 -0.93 -1.71 -5.02
CA ASN A 102 -0.51 -0.65 -5.92
C ASN A 102 0.44 -1.25 -6.95
N PHE A 103 0.00 -1.40 -8.20
CA PHE A 103 0.82 -1.97 -9.26
C PHE A 103 0.77 -1.11 -10.52
N SER A 104 1.91 -1.01 -11.20
CA SER A 104 2.02 -0.17 -12.38
C SER A 104 1.14 -0.68 -13.52
N VAL A 105 0.50 0.26 -14.21
CA VAL A 105 -0.34 0.05 -15.39
C VAL A 105 0.04 1.05 -16.47
N GLU A 106 -0.41 0.81 -17.70
CA GLU A 106 -0.36 1.81 -18.78
C GLU A 106 -1.74 2.49 -18.88
N HIS A 107 -1.77 3.78 -19.24
CA HIS A 107 -3.01 4.54 -19.41
C HIS A 107 -2.76 5.75 -20.32
N ASP A 108 -3.65 6.02 -21.27
CA ASP A 108 -3.47 7.10 -22.26
C ASP A 108 -3.49 8.50 -21.63
N GLY A 109 -4.18 8.65 -20.50
CA GLY A 109 -4.18 9.88 -19.69
C GLY A 109 -2.90 10.11 -18.89
N ALA A 110 -1.88 9.26 -19.01
CA ALA A 110 -0.63 9.43 -18.29
C ALA A 110 0.16 10.65 -18.80
N PRO A 111 0.63 11.55 -17.92
CA PRO A 111 1.46 12.67 -18.34
C PRO A 111 2.74 12.21 -19.04
N MET A 112 3.03 12.82 -20.20
CA MET A 112 4.35 12.73 -20.83
C MET A 112 5.32 13.65 -20.10
N ASN A 113 6.21 13.10 -19.29
CA ASN A 113 7.18 13.87 -18.51
C ASN A 113 8.62 13.48 -18.86
N ASN A 114 9.22 14.23 -19.78
CA ASN A 114 10.60 14.00 -20.24
C ASN A 114 11.68 14.31 -19.17
N ARG A 115 11.30 14.83 -18.00
CA ARG A 115 12.21 15.09 -16.87
C ARG A 115 12.25 13.95 -15.86
N CYS A 116 11.28 13.03 -15.93
CA CYS A 116 11.17 11.88 -15.04
C CYS A 116 11.52 10.57 -15.76
N VAL A 117 12.08 9.64 -15.01
CA VAL A 117 12.17 8.23 -15.41
C VAL A 117 10.98 7.50 -14.82
N ARG A 118 10.18 6.84 -15.66
CA ARG A 118 9.01 6.05 -15.24
C ARG A 118 9.45 4.83 -14.45
N ALA A 119 9.20 4.84 -13.15
CA ALA A 119 9.35 3.66 -12.31
C ALA A 119 8.18 2.69 -12.54
N LYS A 120 8.44 1.40 -12.33
CA LYS A 120 7.41 0.36 -12.22
C LYS A 120 7.42 -0.15 -10.79
N ILE A 121 6.23 -0.36 -10.23
CA ILE A 121 6.05 -0.82 -8.86
C ILE A 121 5.07 -2.00 -8.80
N ASN A 122 5.24 -2.83 -7.79
CA ASN A 122 4.27 -3.79 -7.31
C ASN A 122 4.35 -3.84 -5.78
N ILE A 123 3.41 -3.16 -5.13
CA ILE A 123 3.36 -2.95 -3.69
C ILE A 123 2.07 -3.56 -3.15
N ALA A 124 2.17 -4.23 -2.00
CA ALA A 124 0.99 -4.66 -1.26
C ALA A 124 1.11 -4.35 0.23
N MET A 125 0.06 -3.74 0.78
CA MET A 125 -0.20 -3.63 2.21
C MET A 125 -1.21 -4.72 2.58
N ILE A 126 -0.78 -5.74 3.33
CA ILE A 126 -1.59 -6.91 3.67
C ILE A 126 -1.81 -6.92 5.19
N CYS A 127 -3.06 -6.93 5.63
CA CYS A 127 -3.41 -6.77 7.02
C CYS A 127 -4.37 -7.86 7.50
N GLN A 128 -4.04 -8.47 8.64
CA GLN A 128 -4.89 -9.44 9.34
C GLN A 128 -5.19 -8.92 10.74
N THR A 129 -6.47 -8.89 11.10
CA THR A 129 -6.90 -8.43 12.44
C THR A 129 -7.00 -9.63 13.37
N LEU A 130 -6.31 -9.55 14.50
CA LEU A 130 -6.48 -10.48 15.61
C LEU A 130 -7.29 -9.79 16.71
N VAL A 131 -8.32 -10.47 17.17
CA VAL A 131 -9.17 -10.00 18.27
C VAL A 131 -9.02 -11.00 19.41
N SER A 132 -8.69 -10.49 20.60
CA SER A 132 -8.79 -11.25 21.84
C SER A 132 -10.24 -11.14 22.34
N PRO A 133 -11.02 -12.23 22.38
CA PRO A 133 -12.40 -12.17 22.82
C PRO A 133 -12.49 -11.59 24.24
N PRO A 134 -13.40 -10.63 24.50
CA PRO A 134 -13.60 -10.11 25.85
C PRO A 134 -14.25 -11.17 26.75
N GLU A 135 -14.07 -11.04 28.07
CA GLU A 135 -14.77 -11.90 29.02
C GLU A 135 -16.27 -11.60 29.05
N GLY A 136 -17.09 -12.65 28.81
CA GLY A 136 -18.54 -12.55 28.81
C GLY A 136 -19.09 -11.82 27.57
N ASN A 137 -20.26 -11.20 27.72
CA ASN A 137 -20.99 -10.58 26.61
C ASN A 137 -20.67 -9.08 26.46
N LYS A 138 -19.38 -8.72 26.55
CA LYS A 138 -18.91 -7.32 26.47
C LYS A 138 -18.52 -6.95 25.05
N GLU A 139 -18.59 -5.67 24.72
CA GLU A 139 -18.05 -5.15 23.46
C GLU A 139 -16.52 -5.28 23.40
N ILE A 140 -15.99 -5.46 22.18
CA ILE A 140 -14.55 -5.54 21.94
C ILE A 140 -13.93 -4.15 22.05
N SER A 141 -12.99 -3.96 22.98
CA SER A 141 -12.22 -2.72 23.09
C SER A 141 -11.04 -2.70 22.12
N ARG A 142 -10.57 -1.51 21.72
CA ARG A 142 -9.32 -1.35 20.94
C ARG A 142 -8.11 -1.99 21.63
N ASN A 143 -8.11 -2.06 22.97
CA ASN A 143 -7.05 -2.75 23.72
C ASN A 143 -7.00 -4.27 23.43
N ASN A 144 -8.08 -4.83 22.90
CA ASN A 144 -8.20 -6.24 22.54
C ASN A 144 -7.99 -6.51 21.05
N ILE A 145 -7.56 -5.49 20.27
CA ILE A 145 -7.37 -5.59 18.83
C ILE A 145 -5.89 -5.41 18.47
N LEU A 146 -5.38 -6.28 17.60
CA LEU A 146 -4.04 -6.21 17.03
C LEU A 146 -4.09 -6.42 15.52
N CYS A 147 -3.61 -5.46 14.74
CA CYS A 147 -3.41 -5.62 13.31
C CYS A 147 -2.01 -6.14 13.00
N LYS A 148 -1.92 -7.35 12.43
CA LYS A 148 -0.68 -7.88 11.83
C LYS A 148 -0.56 -7.38 10.39
N ILE A 149 0.51 -6.66 10.12
CA ILE A 149 0.81 -6.07 8.82
C ILE A 149 1.94 -6.85 8.15
N THR A 150 1.78 -7.17 6.88
CA THR A 150 2.86 -7.54 5.96
C THR A 150 2.85 -6.54 4.81
N TYR A 151 3.95 -5.80 4.66
CA TYR A 151 4.17 -4.88 3.56
C TYR A 151 5.21 -5.47 2.61
N VAL A 152 4.94 -5.43 1.31
CA VAL A 152 5.91 -5.81 0.27
C VAL A 152 5.99 -4.72 -0.79
N ALA A 153 7.19 -4.47 -1.30
CA ALA A 153 7.43 -3.51 -2.37
C ALA A 153 8.54 -4.03 -3.29
N ASN A 154 8.20 -4.13 -4.58
CA ASN A 154 9.09 -4.48 -5.69
C ASN A 154 8.95 -3.45 -6.82
#